data_AF-A0A3P3FUQ7-F1
#
_entry.id   AF-A0A3P3FUQ7-F1
#
_cell.length_a   1.000
_cell.length_b   1.000
_cell.length_c   1.000
_cell.angle_alpha   90.00
_cell.angle_beta   90.00
_cell.angle_gamma   90.00
#
_symmetry.space_group_name_H-M   'P 1'
#
loop_
_entity.id
_entity.type
_entity.pdbx_description
1 polymer ?
#
loop_
_entity_poly.entity_id
_entity_poly.type
_entity_poly.pdbx_seq_one_letter_code
_entity_poly.pdbx_strand_id
1 'polypeptide(L)' 'MNLIRNYRNWRRYRDTVSELSRLSNRELTDLGISRSDIHYVARKAV' A
#
# COMPACT_ATOMS: atom_id res chain seq x y z
N MET A 1 -22.26 -9.90 -0.34
CA MET A 1 -20.80 -9.96 -0.58
C MET A 1 -20.52 -9.71 -2.05
N ASN A 2 -19.78 -8.66 -2.43
CA ASN A 2 -19.45 -8.41 -3.83
C ASN A 2 -18.01 -8.90 -4.11
N LEU A 3 -17.89 -10.15 -4.57
CA LEU A 3 -16.61 -10.85 -4.78
C LEU A 3 -15.66 -10.09 -5.70
N ILE A 4 -16.19 -9.45 -6.75
CA ILE A 4 -15.40 -8.65 -7.69
C ILE A 4 -14.81 -7.43 -6.98
N ARG A 5 -15.59 -6.76 -6.12
CA ARG A 5 -15.11 -5.61 -5.33
C ARG A 5 -14.02 -6.04 -4.35
N ASN A 6 -14.21 -7.16 -3.65
CA ASN A 6 -13.23 -7.69 -2.71
C ASN A 6 -11.90 -8.04 -3.40
N TYR A 7 -11.96 -8.69 -4.57
CA TYR A 7 -10.77 -9.01 -5.35
C TYR A 7 -10.03 -7.76 -5.83
N ARG A 8 -10.75 -6.77 -6.36
CA ARG A 8 -10.16 -5.50 -6.81
C ARG A 8 -9.48 -4.77 -5.66
N ASN A 9 -10.10 -4.77 -4.48
CA ASN A 9 -9.51 -4.15 -3.30
C ASN A 9 -8.27 -4.90 -2.81
N TRP A 10 -8.32 -6.23 -2.74
CA TRP A 10 -7.15 -7.03 -2.40
C TRP A 10 -5.97 -6.79 -3.36
N ARG A 11 -6.24 -6.71 -4.67
CA ARG A 11 -5.22 -6.45 -5.68
C ARG A 11 -4.58 -5.07 -5.46
N ARG A 12 -5.39 -4.01 -5.34
CA ARG A 12 -4.90 -2.64 -5.08
C ARG A 12 -4.04 -2.55 -3.83
N TYR A 13 -4.49 -3.14 -2.73
CA TYR A 13 -3.70 -3.19 -1.49
C TYR A 13 -2.32 -3.83 -1.73
N ARG A 14 -2.27 -4.97 -2.44
CA ARG A 14 -1.00 -5.65 -2.71
C ARG A 14 -0.09 -4.84 -3.63
N ASP A 15 -0.65 -4.20 -4.65
CA ASP A 15 0.10 -3.35 -5.57
C ASP A 15 0.75 -2.19 -4.79
N THR A 16 -0.03 -1.48 -3.96
CA THR A 16 0.48 -0.39 -3.12
C THR A 16 1.56 -0.85 -2.14
N VAL A 17 1.36 -1.99 -1.46
CA VAL A 17 2.40 -2.55 -0.58
C VAL A 17 3.67 -2.87 -1.38
N SER A 18 3.55 -3.48 -2.56
CA SER A 18 4.70 -3.86 -3.37
C SER A 18 5.48 -2.65 -3.86
N GLU A 19 4.78 -1.63 -4.35
CA GLU A 19 5.39 -0.38 -4.82
C GLU A 19 6.12 0.35 -3.68
N LEU A 20 5.45 0.60 -2.55
CA LEU A 20 6.07 1.28 -1.41
C LEU A 20 7.22 0.46 -0.80
N SER A 21 7.13 -0.87 -0.80
CA SER A 21 8.20 -1.72 -0.23
C SER A 21 9.48 -1.71 -1.08
N ARG A 22 9.37 -1.41 -2.37
CA ARG A 22 10.51 -1.27 -3.30
C ARG A 22 11.25 0.05 -3.11
N LEU A 23 10.62 1.06 -2.52
CA LEU A 23 11.24 2.33 -2.20
C LEU A 23 12.27 2.18 -1.07
N SER A 24 13.35 2.94 -1.18
CA SER A 24 14.34 3.09 -0.12
C SER A 24 13.76 3.85 1.08
N ASN A 25 14.42 3.75 2.24
CA ASN A 25 14.00 4.48 3.43
C ASN A 25 13.99 6.01 3.20
N ARG A 26 14.92 6.52 2.36
CA ARG A 26 14.96 7.95 2.02
C ARG A 26 13.77 8.36 1.18
N GLU A 27 13.45 7.61 0.12
CA GLU A 27 12.29 7.90 -0.72
C GLU A 27 10.98 7.82 0.08
N LEU A 28 10.85 6.84 0.98
CA LEU A 28 9.72 6.78 1.90
C LEU A 28 9.66 7.99 2.83
N THR A 29 10.80 8.43 3.36
CA THR A 29 10.91 9.61 4.22
C THR A 29 10.56 10.90 3.48
N ASP A 30 10.96 11.03 2.22
CA ASP A 30 10.61 12.17 1.35
C ASP A 30 9.10 12.24 1.08
N LEU A 31 8.41 11.08 1.09
CA LEU A 31 6.94 10.99 1.05
C LEU A 31 6.28 11.20 2.43
N GLY A 32 7.05 11.34 3.50
CA GLY A 32 6.55 11.44 4.87
C GLY A 32 5.99 10.13 5.43
N ILE A 33 6.46 8.98 4.92
CA ILE A 33 5.99 7.64 5.27
C ILE A 33 7.14 6.85 5.90
N SER A 34 6.89 6.13 7.00
CA SER A 34 7.85 5.13 7.51
C SER A 34 7.58 3.74 6.92
N ARG A 35 8.57 2.84 6.92
CA ARG A 35 8.36 1.45 6.46
C ARG A 35 7.23 0.74 7.22
N SER A 36 7.04 1.05 8.49
CA SER A 36 5.94 0.54 9.32
C SER A 36 4.56 1.02 8.85
N ASP A 37 4.48 2.20 8.24
CA ASP A 37 3.23 2.80 7.79
C ASP A 37 2.73 2.23 6.46
N ILE A 38 3.58 1.52 5.70
CA ILE A 38 3.24 0.99 4.36
C ILE A 38 1.92 0.20 4.39
N HIS A 39 1.74 -0.68 5.37
CA HIS A 39 0.51 -1.47 5.50
C HIS A 39 -0.71 -0.63 5.86
N TYR A 40 -0.52 0.41 6.67
CA TYR A 40 -1.60 1.33 7.05
C TYR A 40 -2.03 2.19 5.86
N VAL A 41 -1.08 2.79 5.14
CA VAL A 41 -1.32 3.59 3.93
C VAL A 41 -1.98 2.74 2.85
N ALA A 42 -1.48 1.52 2.60
CA ALA A 42 -2.05 0.63 1.61
C ALA A 42 -3.50 0.23 1.93
N ARG A 43 -3.87 0.08 3.22
CA ARG A 43 -5.26 -0.18 3.62
C ARG A 43 -6.17 1.03 3.45
N LYS A 44 -5.63 2.25 3.56
CA LYS A 44 -6.39 3.50 3.38
C LYS A 44 -6.68 3.80 1.90
N ALA A 45 -5.91 3.22 0.98
CA ALA A 45 -6.03 3.46 -0.46
C ALA A 45 -7.15 2.66 -1.17
N VAL A 46 -7.95 1.86 -0.44
CA VAL A 46 -8.90 0.88 -1.00
C VAL A 46 -10.34 1.03 -0.55
#